data_AF-A0A3N2PH52-F1
#
_entry.id   AF-A0A3N2PH52-F1
#
_cell.length_a   1.000
_cell.length_b   1.000
_cell.length_c   1.000
_cell.angle_alpha   90.00
_cell.angle_beta   90.00
_cell.angle_gamma   90.00
#
_symmetry.space_group_name_H-M   'P 1'
#
loop_
_entity.id
_entity.type
_entity.pdbx_description
1 polymer ?
#
loop_
_entity_poly.entity_id
_entity_poly.type
_entity_poly.pdbx_seq_one_letter_code
_entity_poly.pdbx_strand_id
1 'polypeptide(L)'
;MSQPVRVHVPGLRSLGGEIVGHGAELMRNVRSVEGRLAACGAVGGWAAAEAAQRAADGWQTYLRGLAGRIEAAGQALIDAANNYQGSDERAGQRHDRVRAR
;
A
#
# COMPACT_ATOMS: atom_id res chain seq x y z
N MET A 1 18.29 -13.44 28.42
CA MET A 1 17.99 -14.34 27.28
C MET A 1 16.73 -13.82 26.62
N SER A 2 16.82 -13.14 25.48
CA SER A 2 15.63 -12.68 24.75
C SER A 2 14.95 -13.88 24.11
N GLN A 3 13.63 -14.03 24.33
CA GLN A 3 12.86 -15.07 23.67
C GLN A 3 12.93 -14.88 22.14
N PRO A 4 12.98 -15.97 21.36
CA PRO A 4 12.91 -15.86 19.91
C PRO A 4 11.57 -15.24 19.52
N VAL A 5 11.63 -14.09 18.84
CA VAL A 5 10.44 -13.43 18.27
C VAL A 5 9.88 -14.35 17.20
N ARG A 6 8.70 -14.95 17.46
CA ARG A 6 7.98 -15.71 16.44
C ARG A 6 7.21 -14.74 15.56
N VAL A 7 7.56 -14.71 14.28
CA VAL A 7 6.83 -13.92 13.29
C VAL A 7 5.54 -14.64 12.92
N HIS A 8 4.40 -13.97 13.12
CA HIS A 8 3.11 -14.48 12.69
C HIS A 8 2.87 -14.21 11.20
N VAL A 9 3.48 -15.05 10.35
CA VAL A 9 3.45 -14.93 8.88
C VAL A 9 2.02 -14.80 8.32
N PRO A 10 1.01 -15.61 8.73
CA PRO A 10 -0.34 -15.47 8.20
C PRO A 10 -0.95 -14.09 8.48
N GLY A 11 -0.69 -13.53 9.67
CA GLY A 11 -1.18 -12.21 10.05
C GLY A 11 -0.54 -11.09 9.25
N LEU A 12 0.78 -11.18 8.99
CA LEU A 12 1.47 -10.22 8.13
C LEU A 12 0.93 -10.24 6.69
N ARG A 13 0.63 -11.43 6.15
CA ARG A 13 0.00 -11.54 4.83
C ARG A 13 -1.42 -10.97 4.80
N SER A 14 -2.24 -11.27 5.80
CA SER A 14 -3.60 -10.72 5.92
C SER A 14 -3.57 -9.20 5.96
N LEU A 15 -2.77 -8.64 6.88
CA LEU A 15 -2.63 -7.20 7.05
C LEU A 15 -2.07 -6.54 5.79
N GLY A 16 -1.06 -7.13 5.16
CA GLY A 16 -0.51 -6.64 3.90
C GLY A 16 -1.55 -6.63 2.79
N GLY A 17 -2.38 -7.68 2.69
CA GLY A 17 -3.49 -7.77 1.75
C GLY A 17 -4.57 -6.72 1.99
N GLU A 18 -4.95 -6.49 3.25
CA GLU A 18 -5.90 -5.43 3.64
C GLU A 18 -5.39 -4.04 3.24
N ILE A 19 -4.11 -3.75 3.51
CA ILE A 19 -3.47 -2.48 3.14
C ILE A 19 -3.44 -2.30 1.61
N VAL A 20 -3.07 -3.34 0.84
CA VAL A 20 -3.16 -3.30 -0.63
C VAL A 20 -4.60 -3.03 -1.08
N GLY A 21 -5.57 -3.68 -0.44
CA GLY A 21 -7.00 -3.47 -0.70
C GLY A 21 -7.43 -2.02 -0.51
N HIS A 22 -7.00 -1.37 0.58
CA HIS A 22 -7.27 0.05 0.84
C HIS A 22 -6.61 0.99 -0.16
N GLY A 23 -5.37 0.70 -0.58
CA GLY A 23 -4.70 1.46 -1.63
C GLY A 23 -5.48 1.39 -2.95
N ALA A 24 -5.91 0.19 -3.34
CA ALA A 24 -6.70 -0.02 -4.54
C ALA A 24 -8.09 0.64 -4.45
N GLU A 25 -8.72 0.63 -3.27
CA GLU A 25 -9.99 1.32 -3.02
C GLU A 25 -9.84 2.84 -3.15
N LEU A 26 -8.80 3.43 -2.56
CA LEU A 26 -8.50 4.84 -2.72
C LEU A 26 -8.31 5.20 -4.20
N MET A 27 -7.57 4.38 -4.96
CA MET A 27 -7.38 4.59 -6.39
C MET A 27 -8.70 4.54 -7.16
N ARG A 28 -9.60 3.60 -6.85
CA ARG A 28 -10.95 3.54 -7.45
C ARG A 28 -11.76 4.79 -7.13
N ASN A 29 -11.74 5.24 -5.87
CA ASN A 29 -12.45 6.44 -5.45
C ASN A 29 -11.94 7.68 -6.18
N VAL A 30 -10.62 7.84 -6.31
CA VAL A 30 -9.99 8.94 -7.07
C VAL A 30 -10.45 8.93 -8.53
N ARG A 31 -10.45 7.76 -9.18
CA ARG A 31 -10.93 7.63 -10.57
C ARG A 31 -12.43 7.94 -10.71
N SER A 32 -13.25 7.62 -9.70
CA SER A 32 -14.69 7.87 -9.74
C SER A 32 -15.07 9.36 -9.69
N VAL A 33 -14.17 10.20 -9.19
CA VAL A 33 -14.35 11.66 -9.07
C VAL A 33 -13.44 12.46 -10.00
N GLU A 34 -12.62 11.78 -10.81
CA GLU A 34 -11.77 12.37 -11.83
C GLU A 34 -12.60 13.19 -12.83
N GLY A 35 -12.16 14.41 -13.11
CA GLY A 35 -12.90 15.35 -13.98
C GLY A 35 -14.20 15.89 -13.39
N ARG A 36 -14.61 15.46 -12.19
CA ARG A 36 -15.81 15.97 -11.49
C ARG A 36 -15.51 17.09 -10.50
N LEU A 37 -14.23 17.39 -10.28
CA LEU A 37 -13.78 18.60 -9.58
C LEU A 37 -14.03 19.81 -10.49
N ALA A 38 -15.29 20.23 -10.59
CA ALA A 38 -15.63 21.50 -11.18
C ALA A 38 -15.19 22.64 -10.25
N ALA A 39 -14.68 23.73 -10.81
CA ALA A 39 -14.53 24.97 -10.05
C ALA A 39 -15.90 25.32 -9.44
N CYS A 40 -15.96 25.50 -8.11
CA CYS A 40 -17.17 25.95 -7.44
C CYS A 40 -17.74 27.17 -8.17
N GLY A 41 -19.05 27.16 -8.40
CA GLY A 41 -19.75 28.07 -9.30
C GLY A 41 -19.37 29.55 -9.17
N ALA A 42 -19.55 30.26 -10.29
CA ALA A 42 -19.40 31.71 -10.41
C ALA A 42 -18.03 32.26 -9.94
N VAL A 43 -16.93 31.64 -10.36
CA VAL A 43 -15.63 32.31 -10.26
C VAL A 43 -15.58 33.46 -11.26
N GLY A 44 -15.62 34.69 -10.74
CA GLY A 44 -15.39 35.89 -11.52
C GLY A 44 -13.98 35.87 -12.11
N GLY A 45 -13.86 35.53 -13.39
CA GLY A 45 -12.64 35.65 -14.18
C GLY A 45 -11.86 34.35 -14.39
N TRP A 46 -11.26 34.22 -15.58
CA TRP A 46 -10.54 33.02 -16.05
C TRP A 46 -9.38 32.58 -15.14
N ALA A 47 -8.72 33.52 -14.46
CA ALA A 47 -7.62 33.23 -13.55
C ALA A 47 -8.04 32.35 -12.35
N ALA A 48 -9.26 32.54 -11.84
CA ALA A 48 -9.75 31.78 -10.70
C ALA A 48 -10.21 30.37 -11.12
N ALA A 49 -10.73 30.22 -12.35
CA ALA A 49 -10.99 28.92 -12.94
C ALA A 49 -9.69 28.11 -13.17
N GLU A 50 -8.63 28.74 -13.69
CA GLU A 50 -7.31 28.10 -13.86
C GLU A 50 -6.67 27.69 -12.53
N ALA A 51 -6.81 28.52 -11.50
CA ALA A 51 -6.31 28.19 -10.16
C ALA A 51 -7.06 26.98 -9.57
N ALA A 52 -8.38 26.93 -9.72
CA ALA A 52 -9.20 25.81 -9.28
C ALA A 52 -8.84 24.51 -10.04
N GLN A 53 -8.63 24.59 -11.35
CA GLN A 53 -8.20 23.44 -12.15
C GLN A 53 -6.84 22.91 -11.69
N ARG A 54 -5.84 23.79 -11.51
CA ARG A 54 -4.52 23.40 -10.99
C ARG A 54 -4.58 22.76 -9.61
N ALA A 55 -5.43 23.28 -8.73
CA ALA A 55 -5.65 22.69 -7.42
C ALA A 55 -6.28 21.29 -7.51
N ALA A 56 -7.26 21.11 -8.39
CA ALA A 56 -7.89 19.82 -8.66
C ALA A 56 -6.88 18.79 -9.20
N ASP A 57 -6.07 19.17 -10.19
CA ASP A 57 -5.06 18.30 -10.80
C ASP A 57 -3.97 17.91 -9.78
N GLY A 58 -3.53 18.87 -8.96
CA GLY A 58 -2.56 18.64 -7.89
C GLY A 58 -3.09 17.69 -6.82
N TRP A 59 -4.35 17.88 -6.40
CA TRP A 59 -5.02 17.00 -5.44
C TRP A 59 -5.16 15.57 -5.97
N GLN A 60 -5.57 15.44 -7.23
CA GLN A 60 -5.69 14.14 -7.87
C GLN A 60 -4.34 13.42 -7.97
N THR A 61 -3.29 14.15 -8.36
CA THR A 61 -1.92 13.61 -8.43
C THR A 61 -1.44 13.13 -7.07
N TYR A 62 -1.66 13.93 -6.01
CA TYR A 62 -1.32 13.55 -4.65
C TYR A 62 -2.03 12.26 -4.21
N LEU A 63 -3.34 12.16 -4.44
CA LEU A 63 -4.11 10.98 -4.03
C LEU A 63 -3.70 9.71 -4.78
N ARG A 64 -3.39 9.81 -6.08
CA ARG A 64 -2.82 8.69 -6.85
C ARG A 64 -1.49 8.23 -6.26
N GLY A 65 -0.60 9.17 -5.93
CA GLY A 65 0.68 8.85 -5.28
C GLY A 65 0.52 8.26 -3.89
N LEU A 66 -0.46 8.72 -3.12
CA LEU A 66 -0.78 8.16 -1.81
C LEU A 66 -1.28 6.71 -1.93
N ALA A 67 -2.23 6.45 -2.83
CA ALA A 67 -2.73 5.09 -3.10
C ALA A 67 -1.60 4.13 -3.46
N GLY A 68 -0.71 4.52 -4.38
CA GLY A 68 0.44 3.70 -4.77
C GLY A 68 1.41 3.40 -3.61
N ARG A 69 1.65 4.37 -2.70
CA ARG A 69 2.48 4.14 -1.51
C ARG A 69 1.83 3.19 -0.52
N ILE A 70 0.50 3.26 -0.36
CA ILE A 70 -0.26 2.33 0.49
C ILE A 70 -0.13 0.91 -0.08
N GLU A 71 -0.38 0.73 -1.39
CA GLU A 71 -0.21 -0.56 -2.05
C GLU A 71 1.22 -1.11 -1.89
N ALA A 72 2.24 -0.28 -2.11
CA ALA A 72 3.63 -0.68 -1.94
C ALA A 72 3.97 -1.08 -0.50
N ALA A 73 3.40 -0.40 0.50
CA ALA A 73 3.59 -0.74 1.91
C ALA A 73 2.95 -2.10 2.25
N GLY A 74 1.73 -2.36 1.75
CA GLY A 74 1.06 -3.64 1.92
C GLY A 74 1.82 -4.79 1.24
N GLN A 75 2.34 -4.56 0.03
CA GLN A 75 3.16 -5.52 -0.69
C GLN A 75 4.47 -5.83 0.06
N ALA A 76 5.13 -4.81 0.63
CA ALA A 76 6.35 -5.01 1.42
C ALA A 76 6.11 -5.92 2.65
N LEU A 77 4.93 -5.86 3.29
CA LEU A 77 4.57 -6.76 4.38
C LEU A 77 4.37 -8.20 3.91
N ILE A 78 3.73 -8.40 2.75
CA ILE A 78 3.56 -9.72 2.13
C ILE A 78 4.92 -10.32 1.78
N ASP A 79 5.80 -9.53 1.18
CA ASP A 79 7.15 -9.95 0.78
C ASP A 79 7.99 -10.31 2.02
N ALA A 80 7.91 -9.50 3.08
CA ALA A 80 8.54 -9.80 4.35
C ALA A 80 8.03 -11.14 4.94
N ALA A 81 6.72 -11.36 4.92
CA ALA A 81 6.10 -12.60 5.40
C ALA A 81 6.61 -13.83 4.62
N ASN A 82 6.73 -13.71 3.29
CA ASN A 82 7.27 -14.76 2.43
C ASN A 82 8.75 -15.03 2.72
N ASN A 83 9.55 -13.98 2.91
CA ASN A 83 10.97 -14.08 3.25
C ASN A 83 11.21 -14.76 4.61
N TYR A 84 10.37 -14.46 5.60
CA TYR A 84 10.42 -15.13 6.90
C TYR A 84 10.11 -16.62 6.77
N GLN A 85 8.99 -16.98 6.13
CA GLN A 85 8.62 -18.38 5.94
C GLN A 85 9.72 -19.16 5.21
N GLY A 86 10.24 -18.62 4.09
CA GLY A 86 11.32 -19.29 3.35
C GLY A 86 12.65 -19.38 4.11
N SER A 87 12.87 -18.52 5.10
CA SER A 87 14.05 -18.61 5.97
C SER A 87 13.87 -19.67 7.06
N ASP A 88 12.69 -19.75 7.65
CA ASP A 88 12.32 -20.78 8.63
C ASP A 88 12.37 -22.19 8.01
N GLU A 89 11.84 -22.35 6.79
CA GLU A 89 11.90 -23.62 6.06
C GLU A 89 13.35 -24.06 5.79
N ARG A 90 14.22 -23.14 5.36
CA ARG A 90 15.66 -23.42 5.15
C ARG A 90 16.38 -23.76 6.45
N ALA A 91 16.02 -23.11 7.56
CA ALA A 91 16.59 -23.40 8.87
C ALA A 91 16.15 -24.80 9.37
N GLY A 92 14.88 -25.15 9.23
CA GLY A 92 14.35 -26.47 9.57
C GLY A 92 15.05 -27.60 8.80
N GLN A 93 15.19 -27.45 7.48
CA GLN A 93 15.89 -28.44 6.64
C GLN A 93 17.36 -28.66 7.06
N ARG A 94 18.06 -27.60 7.51
CA ARG A 94 19.44 -27.73 8.03
C ARG A 94 19.47 -28.47 9.36
N HIS A 95 18.55 -28.16 10.27
CA HIS A 95 18.45 -28.84 11.56
C HIS A 95 18.15 -30.34 11.40
N ASP A 96 17.21 -30.70 10.52
CA ASP A 96 16.85 -32.11 10.29
C ASP A 96 18.01 -32.91 9.68
N ARG A 97 18.78 -32.31 8.78
CA ARG A 97 20.00 -32.94 8.22
C ARG A 97 21.11 -33.16 9.25
N VAL A 98 21.25 -32.26 10.22
CA VAL A 98 22.25 -32.44 11.31
C VAL A 98 21.81 -33.53 12.27
N ARG A 99 20.51 -33.65 12.56
CA ARG A 99 19.96 -34.66 13.49
C ARG A 99 19.93 -36.08 12.91
N ALA A 100 19.93 -36.21 11.59
CA ALA A 100 19.96 -37.49 10.87
C ALA A 100 21.39 -38.05 10.68
N ARG A 101 22.43 -37.35 11.13
CA ARG A 101 23.83 -37.80 11.14
C ARG A 101 24.24 -38.22 12.55
#